data_AF-A0A834XFC5-F1
#
_entry.id   AF-A0A834XFC5-F1
#
_cell.length_a   1.000
_cell.length_b   1.000
_cell.length_c   1.000
_cell.angle_alpha   90.00
_cell.angle_beta   90.00
_cell.angle_gamma   90.00
#
_symmetry.space_group_name_H-M   'P 1'
#
loop_
_entity.id
_entity.type
_entity.pdbx_description
1 polymer ?
#
loop_
_entity_poly.entity_id
_entity_poly.type
_entity_poly.pdbx_seq_one_letter_code
_entity_poly.pdbx_strand_id
1 'polypeptide(L)'
;MFTSQLKDFEMAFYSMRFLEELLGKIPIVHIDDACEAHIFCIENLSIRGRFLVASSYVSTLDIANYYLQSYQEFHVKQKYLDGPKRDIKWASTKLADKGFAYKYDMKMILDDCIKCARRMGDL
;
A
#
# COMPACT_ATOMS: atom_id res chain seq x y z
N MET A 1 -9.37 2.07 4.16
CA MET A 1 -8.33 1.45 5.01
C MET A 1 -7.08 2.35 5.09
N PHE A 2 -6.45 2.70 3.97
CA PHE A 2 -5.27 3.59 3.95
C PHE A 2 -5.52 4.99 4.51
N THR A 3 -6.73 5.56 4.33
CA THR A 3 -7.11 6.86 4.91
C THR A 3 -7.51 6.80 6.39
N SER A 4 -7.42 5.63 7.06
CA SER A 4 -7.90 5.44 8.44
C SER A 4 -7.25 6.39 9.44
N GLN A 5 -5.95 6.66 9.28
CA GLN A 5 -5.18 7.57 10.14
C GLN A 5 -5.64 9.03 10.02
N LEU A 6 -6.23 9.40 8.88
CA LEU A 6 -6.75 10.75 8.61
C LEU A 6 -8.16 10.91 9.18
N LYS A 7 -8.98 9.86 9.09
CA LYS A 7 -10.37 9.85 9.54
C LYS A 7 -10.53 9.51 11.03
N ASP A 8 -9.42 9.28 11.73
CA ASP A 8 -9.38 8.72 13.07
C ASP A 8 -10.17 7.40 13.23
N PHE A 9 -10.19 6.59 12.16
CA PHE A 9 -10.97 5.35 12.14
C PHE A 9 -10.15 4.18 12.68
N GLU A 10 -10.15 4.04 14.00
CA GLU A 10 -9.25 3.12 14.73
C GLU A 10 -9.38 1.66 14.32
N MET A 11 -10.59 1.14 14.10
CA MET A 11 -10.77 -0.26 13.71
C MET A 11 -10.03 -0.60 12.41
N ALA A 12 -10.11 0.26 11.40
CA ALA A 12 -9.39 0.07 10.15
C ALA A 12 -7.88 0.23 10.32
N PHE A 13 -7.44 1.16 11.16
CA PHE A 13 -6.01 1.33 11.48
C PHE A 13 -5.44 0.10 12.19
N TYR A 14 -6.10 -0.41 13.23
CA TYR A 14 -5.65 -1.60 13.96
C TYR A 14 -5.67 -2.86 13.09
N SER A 15 -6.57 -2.94 12.12
CA SER A 15 -6.56 -4.02 11.12
C SER A 15 -5.31 -3.97 10.24
N MET A 16 -4.87 -2.76 9.81
CA MET A 16 -3.60 -2.60 9.08
C MET A 16 -2.40 -2.92 9.97
N ARG A 17 -2.42 -2.47 11.23
CA ARG A 17 -1.34 -2.73 12.18
C ARG A 17 -1.22 -4.22 12.49
N PHE A 18 -2.34 -4.92 12.63
CA PHE A 18 -2.34 -6.38 12.77
C PHE A 18 -1.73 -7.06 11.53
N LEU A 19 -2.09 -6.62 10.32
CA LEU A 19 -1.51 -7.15 9.08
C LEU A 19 0.00 -6.89 9.00
N GLU A 20 0.45 -5.71 9.42
CA GLU A 20 1.87 -5.36 9.53
C GLU A 20 2.60 -6.23 10.56
N GLU A 21 2.00 -6.51 11.72
CA GLU A 21 2.58 -7.44 12.71
C GLU A 21 2.69 -8.87 12.17
N LEU A 22 1.67 -9.33 11.44
CA LEU A 22 1.63 -10.68 10.88
C LEU A 22 2.63 -10.88 9.73
N LEU A 23 2.73 -9.90 8.84
CA LEU A 23 3.54 -9.99 7.61
C LEU A 23 4.88 -9.25 7.71
N GLY A 24 5.14 -8.52 8.80
CA GLY A 24 6.28 -7.62 8.94
C GLY A 24 6.13 -6.27 8.23
N LYS A 25 5.53 -6.24 7.04
CA LYS A 25 5.12 -5.05 6.28
C LYS A 25 3.80 -5.32 5.54
N ILE A 26 3.11 -4.27 5.13
CA ILE A 26 1.88 -4.33 4.34
C ILE A 26 2.25 -4.29 2.85
N PRO A 27 2.09 -5.40 2.11
CA PRO A 27 2.23 -5.37 0.66
C PRO A 27 1.07 -4.59 0.04
N ILE A 28 1.38 -3.64 -0.85
CA ILE A 28 0.39 -2.84 -1.55
C ILE A 28 0.66 -2.86 -3.06
N VAL A 29 -0.40 -2.69 -3.84
CA VAL A 29 -0.35 -2.53 -5.30
C VAL A 29 -1.47 -1.60 -5.73
N HIS A 30 -1.24 -0.84 -6.79
CA HIS A 30 -2.29 -0.05 -7.42
C HIS A 30 -3.31 -0.97 -8.12
N ILE A 31 -4.58 -0.57 -8.16
CA ILE A 31 -5.61 -1.38 -8.81
C ILE A 31 -5.32 -1.59 -10.31
N ASP A 32 -4.80 -0.58 -10.99
CA ASP A 32 -4.43 -0.71 -12.40
C ASP A 32 -3.27 -1.69 -12.59
N ASP A 33 -2.22 -1.64 -11.75
CA ASP A 33 -1.13 -2.62 -11.80
C ASP A 33 -1.64 -4.04 -11.50
N ALA A 34 -2.63 -4.20 -10.63
CA ALA A 34 -3.25 -5.51 -10.38
C ALA A 34 -4.01 -6.03 -11.61
N CYS A 35 -4.80 -5.18 -12.27
CA CYS A 35 -5.50 -5.52 -13.51
C CYS A 35 -4.53 -5.88 -14.64
N GLU A 36 -3.49 -5.07 -14.83
CA GLU A 36 -2.45 -5.30 -15.84
C GLU A 36 -1.66 -6.58 -15.55
N ALA A 37 -1.37 -6.88 -14.27
CA ALA A 37 -0.73 -8.12 -13.88
C ALA A 37 -1.59 -9.35 -14.23
N HIS A 38 -2.92 -9.25 -14.09
CA HIS A 38 -3.82 -10.31 -14.54
C HIS A 38 -3.76 -10.53 -16.04
N ILE A 39 -3.83 -9.47 -16.85
CA ILE A 39 -3.73 -9.55 -18.32
C ILE A 39 -2.38 -10.16 -18.72
N PHE A 40 -1.29 -9.65 -18.15
CA PHE A 40 0.06 -10.15 -18.40
C PHE A 40 0.20 -11.65 -18.07
N CYS A 41 -0.40 -12.11 -16.97
CA CYS A 41 -0.39 -13.52 -16.58
C CYS A 41 -1.18 -14.41 -17.55
N ILE A 42 -2.28 -13.91 -18.11
CA ILE A 42 -3.11 -14.65 -19.07
C ILE A 42 -2.41 -14.76 -20.43
N GLU A 43 -1.77 -13.70 -20.89
CA GLU A 43 -1.13 -13.65 -22.22
C GLU A 43 0.22 -14.39 -22.26
N ASN A 44 0.89 -14.54 -21.12
CA ASN A 44 2.21 -15.16 -21.06
C ASN A 44 2.16 -16.64 -20.63
N LEU A 45 2.24 -17.54 -21.61
CA LEU A 45 2.20 -19.00 -21.42
C LEU A 45 3.30 -19.57 -20.50
N SER A 46 4.36 -18.80 -20.22
CA SER A 46 5.45 -19.21 -19.32
C SER A 46 5.13 -19.02 -17.82
N ILE A 47 4.02 -18.36 -17.51
CA ILE A 47 3.58 -18.08 -16.14
C ILE A 47 2.85 -19.30 -15.59
N ARG A 48 3.39 -19.85 -14.49
CA ARG A 48 2.85 -21.02 -13.80
C ARG A 48 2.99 -20.89 -12.27
N GLY A 49 1.94 -21.29 -11.56
CA GLY A 49 1.89 -21.26 -10.10
C GLY A 49 1.55 -19.88 -9.54
N ARG A 50 1.96 -19.62 -8.29
CA ARG A 50 1.59 -18.41 -7.54
C ARG A 50 2.57 -17.27 -7.78
N PHE A 51 2.05 -16.06 -7.94
CA PHE A 51 2.80 -14.81 -8.03
C PHE A 51 2.20 -13.81 -7.04
N LEU A 52 3.07 -13.16 -6.26
CA LEU A 52 2.65 -12.03 -5.43
C LEU A 52 2.65 -10.77 -6.32
N VAL A 53 1.53 -10.06 -6.32
CA VAL A 53 1.34 -8.79 -7.02
C VAL A 53 1.39 -7.68 -5.98
N ALA A 54 2.57 -7.07 -5.82
CA ALA A 54 2.84 -6.04 -4.84
C ALA A 54 4.00 -5.16 -5.34
N SER A 55 3.72 -3.88 -5.60
CA SER A 55 4.72 -2.92 -6.07
C SER A 55 5.48 -2.26 -4.93
N SER A 56 4.90 -2.21 -3.73
CA SER A 56 5.49 -1.57 -2.56
C SER A 56 5.16 -2.34 -1.27
N TYR A 57 6.01 -2.19 -0.25
CA TYR A 57 5.86 -2.81 1.06
C TYR A 57 6.02 -1.73 2.12
N VAL A 58 4.93 -1.39 2.79
CA VAL A 58 4.85 -0.22 3.67
C VAL A 58 4.55 -0.60 5.11
N SER A 59 5.05 0.18 6.06
CA SER A 59 4.57 0.16 7.45
C SER A 59 3.39 1.11 7.63
N THR A 60 2.61 0.92 8.69
CA THR A 60 1.63 1.93 9.12
C THR A 60 2.29 3.28 9.43
N LEU A 61 3.55 3.26 9.86
CA LEU A 61 4.35 4.46 10.10
C LEU A 61 4.76 5.17 8.81
N ASP A 62 5.13 4.43 7.75
CA ASP A 62 5.46 5.02 6.44
C ASP A 62 4.25 5.77 5.87
N ILE A 63 3.06 5.19 6.01
CA ILE A 63 1.79 5.83 5.59
C ILE A 63 1.53 7.10 6.40
N ALA A 64 1.65 7.03 7.74
CA ALA A 64 1.42 8.19 8.61
C ALA A 64 2.39 9.33 8.33
N ASN A 65 3.69 9.01 8.18
CA ASN A 65 4.74 9.98 7.87
C ASN A 65 4.53 10.61 6.50
N TYR A 66 4.13 9.82 5.50
CA TYR A 66 3.80 10.35 4.18
C TYR A 66 2.67 11.37 4.26
N TYR A 67 1.58 11.04 4.95
CA TYR A 67 0.46 11.97 5.09
C TYR A 67 0.81 13.20 5.93
N LEU A 68 1.60 13.05 6.99
CA LEU A 68 2.07 14.18 7.78
C LEU A 68 2.87 15.19 6.94
N GLN A 69 3.68 14.69 5.99
CA GLN A 69 4.52 15.53 5.13
C GLN A 69 3.74 16.12 3.95
N SER A 70 2.94 15.31 3.28
CA SER A 70 2.30 15.65 2.00
C SER A 70 0.90 16.24 2.15
N TYR A 71 0.23 16.02 3.29
CA TYR A 71 -1.15 16.45 3.53
C TYR A 71 -1.32 17.00 4.95
N GLN A 72 -0.59 18.08 5.25
CA GLN A 72 -0.56 18.73 6.57
C GLN A 72 -1.95 19.16 7.06
N GLU A 73 -2.88 19.43 6.14
CA GLU A 73 -4.26 19.81 6.44
C GLU A 73 -5.03 18.77 7.27
N PHE A 74 -4.64 17.50 7.24
CA PHE A 74 -5.32 16.44 7.97
C PHE A 74 -4.88 16.28 9.43
N HIS A 75 -3.85 17.01 9.88
CA HIS A 75 -3.41 17.02 11.28
C HIS A 75 -3.27 15.60 11.88
N VAL A 76 -2.49 14.73 11.22
CA VAL A 76 -2.31 13.32 11.62
C VAL A 76 -1.98 13.21 13.11
N LYS A 77 -2.80 12.46 13.87
CA LYS A 77 -2.65 12.34 15.33
C LYS A 77 -1.36 11.60 15.70
N GLN A 78 -0.70 12.05 16.77
CA GLN A 78 0.56 11.47 17.25
C GLN A 78 0.51 9.95 17.49
N LYS A 79 -0.63 9.42 17.95
CA LYS A 79 -0.84 7.97 18.16
C LYS A 79 -0.62 7.12 16.89
N TYR A 80 -0.76 7.72 15.70
CA TYR A 80 -0.54 7.04 14.42
C TYR A 80 0.92 7.12 13.94
N LEU A 81 1.74 7.95 14.59
CA LEU A 81 3.18 8.08 14.32
C LEU A 81 4.02 7.15 15.21
N ASP A 82 3.37 6.39 16.09
CA ASP A 82 4.01 5.36 16.91
C ASP A 82 3.88 3.99 16.22
N GLY A 83 4.94 3.58 15.51
CA GLY A 83 4.99 2.32 14.77
C GLY A 83 6.14 1.38 15.14
N PRO A 84 6.16 0.17 14.57
CA PRO A 84 7.23 -0.81 14.79
C PRO A 84 8.59 -0.23 14.33
N LYS A 85 9.62 -0.30 15.18
CA LYS A 85 10.98 0.20 14.86
C LYS A 85 11.84 -0.81 14.09
N ARG A 86 11.23 -1.86 13.56
CA ARG A 86 11.93 -2.96 12.88
C ARG A 86 12.11 -2.62 11.40
N ASP A 87 13.33 -2.75 10.90
CA ASP A 87 13.58 -2.66 9.46
C ASP A 87 13.48 -4.05 8.85
N ILE A 88 12.31 -4.39 8.32
CA ILE A 88 12.08 -5.63 7.57
C ILE A 88 12.19 -5.32 6.08
N LYS A 89 13.16 -5.95 5.42
CA LYS A 89 13.31 -5.87 3.97
C LYS A 89 12.45 -6.93 3.29
N TRP A 90 11.56 -6.46 2.43
CA TRP A 90 10.74 -7.29 1.56
C TRP A 90 11.16 -7.07 0.11
N ALA A 91 11.24 -8.16 -0.65
CA ALA A 91 11.35 -8.13 -2.10
C ALA A 91 10.64 -9.36 -2.67
N SER A 92 9.68 -9.14 -3.55
CA SER A 92 9.16 -10.18 -4.44
C SER A 92 9.39 -9.74 -5.87
N THR A 93 10.41 -10.32 -6.50
CA THR A 93 10.79 -9.99 -7.88
C THR A 93 10.15 -10.94 -8.88
N LYS A 94 9.57 -12.07 -8.44
CA LYS A 94 9.15 -13.17 -9.32
C LYS A 94 8.30 -12.74 -10.53
N LEU A 95 7.38 -11.79 -10.36
CA LEU A 95 6.55 -11.28 -11.47
C LEU A 95 7.34 -10.30 -12.36
N ALA A 96 8.17 -9.45 -11.76
CA ALA A 96 9.06 -8.55 -12.50
C ALA A 96 10.15 -9.31 -13.28
N ASP A 97 10.65 -10.40 -12.73
CA ASP A 97 11.61 -11.32 -13.38
C ASP A 97 11.00 -11.98 -14.63
N LYS A 98 9.67 -11.98 -14.76
CA LYS A 98 8.96 -12.42 -15.98
C LYS A 98 8.78 -11.31 -17.02
N GLY A 99 9.12 -10.07 -16.69
CA GLY A 99 9.00 -8.90 -17.56
C GLY A 99 7.84 -7.97 -17.22
N PHE A 100 7.09 -8.22 -16.13
CA PHE A 100 6.05 -7.29 -15.69
C PHE A 100 6.68 -6.02 -15.09
N ALA A 101 6.18 -4.84 -15.49
CA ALA A 101 6.63 -3.57 -14.96
C ALA A 101 5.48 -2.88 -14.20
N TYR A 102 5.67 -2.71 -12.89
CA TYR A 102 4.77 -1.91 -12.06
C TYR A 102 4.87 -0.44 -12.46
N LYS A 103 3.73 0.23 -12.66
CA LYS A 103 3.66 1.63 -13.08
C LYS A 103 3.49 2.58 -11.89
N TYR A 104 3.08 2.08 -10.72
CA TYR A 104 2.71 2.91 -9.57
C TYR A 104 3.56 2.58 -8.34
N ASP A 105 4.18 3.62 -7.78
CA ASP A 105 4.89 3.55 -6.50
C ASP A 105 3.96 3.78 -5.29
N MET A 106 4.50 3.62 -4.09
CA MET A 106 3.79 3.88 -2.83
C MET A 106 3.08 5.25 -2.82
N LYS A 107 3.76 6.33 -3.23
CA LYS A 107 3.23 7.69 -3.10
C LYS A 107 2.04 7.87 -4.04
N MET A 108 2.17 7.41 -5.28
CA MET A 108 1.09 7.43 -6.27
C MET A 108 -0.13 6.65 -5.77
N ILE A 109 0.07 5.46 -5.19
CA ILE A 109 -1.02 4.65 -4.61
C ILE A 109 -1.73 5.40 -3.48
N LEU A 110 -0.97 5.98 -2.55
CA LEU A 110 -1.54 6.70 -1.40
C LEU A 110 -2.24 7.99 -1.83
N ASP A 111 -1.69 8.72 -2.81
CA ASP A 111 -2.31 9.92 -3.37
C ASP A 111 -3.64 9.61 -4.07
N ASP A 112 -3.69 8.55 -4.86
CA ASP A 112 -4.92 8.16 -5.55
C ASP A 112 -5.98 7.66 -4.56
N CYS A 113 -5.58 7.06 -3.42
CA CYS A 113 -6.50 6.79 -2.31
C CYS A 113 -7.11 8.09 -1.75
N ILE A 114 -6.32 9.16 -1.58
CA ILE A 114 -6.82 10.47 -1.11
C ILE A 114 -7.75 11.11 -2.13
N LYS A 115 -7.35 11.15 -3.40
CA LYS A 115 -8.19 11.68 -4.48
C LYS A 115 -9.53 10.95 -4.56
N CYS A 116 -9.50 9.62 -4.45
CA CYS A 116 -10.72 8.81 -4.45
C CYS A 116 -11.61 9.15 -3.24
N ALA A 117 -11.05 9.19 -2.03
CA ALA A 117 -11.81 9.51 -0.82
C ALA A 117 -12.44 10.91 -0.87
N ARG A 118 -11.69 11.93 -1.33
CA ARG A 118 -12.24 13.30 -1.53
C ARG A 118 -13.39 13.30 -2.53
N ARG A 119 -13.24 12.60 -3.67
CA ARG A 119 -14.30 12.48 -4.69
C ARG A 119 -15.56 11.82 -4.13
N MET A 120 -15.42 10.91 -3.17
CA MET A 120 -16.55 10.23 -2.54
C MET A 120 -17.14 11.00 -1.33
N GLY A 121 -16.60 12.18 -0.98
CA GLY A 121 -17.01 12.90 0.23
C GLY A 121 -16.62 12.20 1.53
N ASP A 122 -15.62 11.31 1.45
CA ASP A 122 -15.12 10.51 2.56
C ASP A 122 -13.94 11.17 3.30
N LEU A 123 -13.43 12.29 2.77
CA LEU A 123 -12.39 13.18 3.30
C LEU A 123 -12.72 14.64 2.97
#